data_AF-A0A0S3TA80-F1
#
_entry.id   AF-A0A0S3TA80-F1
#
_cell.length_a   1.000
_cell.length_b   1.000
_cell.length_c   1.000
_cell.angle_alpha   90.00
_cell.angle_beta   90.00
_cell.angle_gamma   90.00
#
_symmetry.space_group_name_H-M   'P 1'
#
loop_
_entity.id
_entity.type
_entity.pdbx_description
1 polymer ?
#
loop_
_entity_poly.entity_id
_entity_poly.type
_entity_poly.pdbx_seq_one_letter_code
_entity_poly.pdbx_strand_id
1 'polypeptide(L)'
;MLGVFSSSIVSPPDELVAAGSRTASPKTTAAALWKRFQEKNASTVSVEIGEHVHLAYTHHNESPFQPRSFVVKDEVFCLFEGVLENLGHLRQQYGLGKSANEVLLVIEAYKALRDRAPYPVNHVVGHLSGSFAFILFDKSTSTLFLA
;
A
#
# COMPACT_ATOMS: atom_id res chain seq x y z
N MET A 1 -8.64 3.67 2.56
CA MET A 1 -7.35 3.46 3.25
C MET A 1 -6.58 4.78 3.36
N LEU A 2 -5.59 4.89 4.26
CA LEU A 2 -4.71 6.04 4.45
C LEU A 2 -3.28 5.56 4.75
N GLY A 3 -2.28 6.14 4.09
CA GLY A 3 -0.87 5.98 4.42
C GLY A 3 -0.21 7.34 4.60
N VAL A 4 0.51 7.53 5.71
CA VAL A 4 1.25 8.75 6.03
C VAL A 4 2.72 8.38 6.17
N PHE A 5 3.55 9.00 5.34
CA PHE A 5 4.98 8.69 5.24
C PHE A 5 5.80 9.94 5.47
N SER A 6 6.90 9.80 6.21
CA SER A 6 7.91 10.84 6.38
C SER A 6 8.65 11.11 5.06
N SER A 7 9.12 12.34 4.87
CA SER A 7 9.95 12.74 3.73
C SER A 7 11.31 12.04 3.68
N SER A 8 11.69 11.36 4.77
CA SER A 8 12.88 10.49 4.81
C SER A 8 12.70 9.20 3.99
N ILE A 9 11.47 8.77 3.74
CA ILE A 9 11.13 7.53 3.02
C ILE A 9 10.84 7.81 1.56
N VAL A 10 10.01 8.82 1.30
CA VAL A 10 9.56 9.16 -0.06
C VAL A 10 9.54 10.67 -0.22
N SER A 11 10.09 11.14 -1.34
CA SER A 11 9.92 12.53 -1.74
C SER A 11 8.55 12.70 -2.40
N PRO A 12 7.79 13.75 -2.05
CA PRO A 12 6.54 14.03 -2.74
C PRO A 12 6.83 14.31 -4.23
N PRO A 13 5.94 13.87 -5.15
CA PRO A 13 6.03 14.23 -6.55
C PRO A 13 6.14 15.74 -6.76
N ASP A 14 7.00 16.16 -7.69
CA ASP A 14 7.28 17.57 -7.96
C ASP A 14 6.01 18.35 -8.34
N GLU A 15 5.05 17.69 -8.98
CA GLU A 15 3.76 18.27 -9.34
C GLU A 15 2.94 18.66 -8.12
N LEU A 16 2.97 17.84 -7.06
CA LEU A 16 2.28 18.14 -5.80
C LEU A 16 2.98 19.25 -5.04
N VAL A 17 4.32 19.29 -5.07
CA VAL A 17 5.11 20.37 -4.44
C VAL A 17 4.85 21.71 -5.14
N ALA A 18 4.85 21.71 -6.48
CA ALA A 18 4.56 22.89 -7.28
C ALA A 18 3.12 23.40 -7.05
N ALA A 19 2.15 22.50 -6.95
CA ALA A 19 0.78 22.87 -6.63
C ALA A 19 0.66 23.51 -5.23
N GLY A 20 1.24 22.88 -4.20
CA GLY A 20 1.21 23.39 -2.82
C GLY A 20 1.98 24.71 -2.63
N SER A 21 2.93 25.02 -3.50
CA SER A 21 3.65 26.30 -3.51
C SER A 21 2.80 27.45 -4.07
N ARG A 22 1.83 27.15 -4.94
CA ARG A 22 0.93 28.15 -5.56
C ARG A 22 -0.25 28.51 -4.67
N THR A 23 -0.67 27.61 -3.78
CA THR A 23 -1.79 27.81 -2.86
C THR A 23 -1.35 27.53 -1.44
N ALA A 24 -1.33 28.58 -0.61
CA ALA A 24 -1.05 28.47 0.82
C ALA A 24 -2.09 27.54 1.48
N SER A 25 -1.73 26.27 1.64
CA SER A 25 -2.58 25.24 2.22
C SER A 25 -2.25 25.08 3.70
N PRO A 26 -3.23 24.91 4.59
CA PRO A 26 -2.97 24.68 6.01
C PRO A 26 -2.10 23.43 6.19
N LYS A 27 -0.89 23.60 6.74
CA LYS A 27 0.01 22.50 7.06
C LYS A 27 -0.56 21.73 8.25
N THR A 28 -1.40 20.73 7.98
CA THR A 28 -1.88 19.80 9.01
C THR A 28 -0.75 18.82 9.33
N THR A 29 -0.49 18.57 10.61
CA THR A 29 0.54 17.59 11.01
C THR A 29 0.09 16.17 10.67
N ALA A 30 1.06 15.27 10.45
CA ALA A 30 0.81 13.84 10.23
C ALA A 30 -0.11 13.24 11.31
N ALA A 31 0.19 13.53 12.58
CA ALA A 31 -0.60 13.07 13.73
C ALA A 31 -2.05 13.59 13.69
N ALA A 32 -2.27 14.84 13.28
CA ALA A 32 -3.63 15.38 13.19
C ALA A 32 -4.42 14.79 12.01
N LEU A 33 -3.78 14.50 10.87
CA LEU A 33 -4.42 13.81 9.74
C LEU A 33 -4.86 12.40 10.13
N TRP A 34 -3.96 11.66 10.75
CA TRP A 34 -4.20 10.33 11.30
C TRP A 34 -5.38 10.34 12.29
N LYS A 35 -5.36 11.23 13.27
CA LYS A 35 -6.41 11.32 14.30
C LYS A 35 -7.78 11.63 13.69
N ARG A 36 -7.83 12.57 12.74
CA ARG A 36 -9.05 12.90 12.00
C ARG A 36 -9.59 11.71 11.22
N PHE A 37 -8.72 10.88 10.63
CA PHE A 37 -9.14 9.67 9.93
C PHE A 37 -9.78 8.67 10.88
N GLN A 38 -9.20 8.45 12.06
CA GLN A 38 -9.75 7.58 13.09
C GLN A 38 -11.10 8.08 13.63
N GLU A 39 -11.22 9.39 13.90
CA GLU A 39 -12.45 10.00 14.40
C GLU A 39 -13.60 9.92 13.37
N LYS A 40 -13.28 10.07 12.09
CA LYS A 40 -14.28 10.07 11.00
C LYS A 40 -14.72 8.66 10.61
N ASN A 41 -13.86 7.66 10.76
CA ASN A 41 -14.13 6.30 10.29
C ASN A 41 -14.24 5.33 11.47
N ALA A 42 -15.45 4.84 11.70
CA ALA A 42 -15.69 3.79 12.70
C ALA A 42 -14.83 2.54 12.39
N SER A 43 -14.45 1.82 13.45
CA SER A 43 -13.69 0.56 13.36
C SER A 43 -12.41 0.66 12.52
N THR A 44 -11.70 1.78 12.62
CA THR A 44 -10.41 1.96 11.96
C THR A 44 -9.35 1.06 12.59
N VAL A 45 -8.69 0.27 11.75
CA VAL A 45 -7.46 -0.46 12.07
C VAL A 45 -6.28 0.41 11.67
N SER A 46 -5.28 0.48 12.53
CA SER A 46 -4.27 1.52 12.47
C SER A 46 -2.94 0.94 12.93
N VAL A 47 -1.89 1.12 12.14
CA VAL A 47 -0.58 0.49 12.30
C VAL A 47 0.50 1.56 12.20
N GLU A 48 1.38 1.60 13.19
CA GLU A 48 2.54 2.49 13.22
C GLU A 48 3.79 1.64 13.01
N ILE A 49 4.63 2.01 12.03
CA ILE A 49 5.83 1.27 11.67
C ILE A 49 7.02 2.21 11.91
N GLY A 50 7.62 2.08 13.10
CA GLY A 50 8.63 3.02 13.57
C GLY A 50 8.07 4.44 13.72
N GLU A 51 8.92 5.46 13.58
CA GLU A 51 8.53 6.88 13.71
C GLU A 51 8.10 7.53 12.39
N HIS A 52 8.24 6.80 11.28
CA HIS A 52 8.22 7.40 9.94
C HIS A 52 7.01 7.00 9.09
N VAL A 53 6.25 5.98 9.51
CA VAL A 53 5.13 5.44 8.72
C VAL A 53 3.93 5.16 9.61
N HIS A 54 2.77 5.70 9.22
CA HIS A 54 1.47 5.35 9.78
C HIS A 54 0.56 4.86 8.66
N LEU A 55 -0.02 3.68 8.84
CA LEU A 55 -0.99 3.09 7.92
C LEU A 55 -2.33 2.93 8.64
N ALA A 56 -3.43 3.22 7.97
CA ALA A 56 -4.76 3.04 8.50
C ALA A 56 -5.75 2.58 7.44
N TYR A 57 -6.67 1.71 7.82
CA TYR A 57 -7.80 1.32 7.00
C TYR A 57 -9.03 1.04 7.86
N THR A 58 -10.18 0.96 7.22
CA THR A 58 -11.44 0.62 7.87
C THR A 58 -12.22 -0.27 6.92
N HIS A 59 -13.09 -1.14 7.45
CA HIS A 59 -14.09 -1.83 6.65
C HIS A 59 -15.40 -1.04 6.53
N HIS A 60 -15.48 0.16 7.13
CA HIS A 60 -16.65 1.01 7.01
C HIS A 60 -16.89 1.44 5.56
N ASN A 61 -18.14 1.31 5.08
CA ASN A 61 -18.54 1.52 3.69
C ASN A 61 -17.69 0.72 2.67
N GLU A 62 -17.21 -0.45 3.06
CA GLU A 62 -16.51 -1.33 2.14
C GLU A 62 -17.47 -1.95 1.12
N SER A 63 -17.10 -1.87 -0.16
CA SER A 63 -17.82 -2.54 -1.23
C SER A 63 -17.44 -4.02 -1.27
N PRO A 64 -18.40 -4.95 -1.38
CA PRO A 64 -18.09 -6.37 -1.60
C PRO A 64 -17.25 -6.63 -2.86
N PHE A 65 -17.29 -5.73 -3.84
CA PHE A 65 -16.51 -5.82 -5.08
C PHE A 65 -15.12 -5.18 -4.98
N GLN A 66 -14.84 -4.45 -3.90
CA GLN A 66 -13.54 -3.84 -3.64
C GLN A 66 -13.19 -4.04 -2.16
N PRO A 67 -12.97 -5.30 -1.73
CA PRO A 67 -12.64 -5.58 -0.35
C PRO A 67 -11.28 -4.97 -0.01
N ARG A 68 -11.14 -4.46 1.21
CA ARG A 68 -9.87 -4.03 1.77
C ARG A 68 -9.28 -5.13 2.63
N SER A 69 -7.99 -5.29 2.51
CA SER A 69 -7.25 -6.31 3.24
C SER A 69 -5.87 -5.80 3.57
N PHE A 70 -5.33 -6.31 4.67
CA PHE A 70 -4.03 -5.92 5.19
C PHE A 70 -3.26 -7.17 5.57
N VAL A 71 -2.03 -7.28 5.09
CA VAL A 71 -1.14 -8.40 5.39
C VAL A 71 0.26 -7.86 5.65
N VAL A 72 0.94 -8.49 6.62
CA VAL A 72 2.35 -8.28 6.89
C VAL A 72 3.07 -9.60 6.71
N LYS A 73 4.16 -9.60 5.96
CA LYS A 73 5.03 -10.78 5.80
C LYS A 73 6.48 -10.33 5.60
N ASP A 74 7.38 -10.91 6.39
CA ASP A 74 8.82 -10.66 6.31
C ASP A 74 9.18 -9.15 6.31
N GLU A 75 8.58 -8.40 7.25
CA GLU A 75 8.71 -6.95 7.39
C GLU A 75 8.21 -6.12 6.19
N VAL A 76 7.48 -6.74 5.25
CA VAL A 76 6.75 -6.06 4.19
C VAL A 76 5.29 -5.92 4.60
N PHE A 77 4.79 -4.69 4.59
CA PHE A 77 3.44 -4.31 4.99
C PHE A 77 2.65 -3.93 3.75
N CYS A 78 1.49 -4.53 3.53
CA CYS A 78 0.67 -4.24 2.36
C CYS A 78 -0.79 -4.01 2.76
N LEU A 79 -1.32 -2.83 2.43
CA LEU A 79 -2.75 -2.57 2.35
C LEU A 79 -3.18 -2.74 0.91
N PHE A 80 -4.28 -3.45 0.68
CA PHE A 80 -4.82 -3.70 -0.64
C PHE A 80 -6.32 -3.43 -0.62
N GLU A 81 -6.84 -2.84 -1.68
CA GLU A 81 -8.25 -2.57 -1.91
C GLU A 81 -8.59 -3.03 -3.33
N GLY A 82 -9.53 -3.96 -3.50
CA GLY A 82 -9.95 -4.40 -4.82
C GLY A 82 -9.92 -5.92 -5.05
N VAL A 83 -9.93 -6.31 -6.32
CA VAL A 83 -9.92 -7.71 -6.76
C VAL A 83 -9.03 -7.85 -8.00
N LEU A 84 -8.26 -8.94 -8.03
CA LEU A 84 -7.46 -9.32 -9.19
C LEU A 84 -8.20 -10.39 -10.01
N GLU A 85 -8.52 -10.06 -11.26
CA GLU A 85 -9.21 -10.96 -12.20
C GLU A 85 -8.34 -12.15 -12.62
N ASN A 86 -7.02 -11.97 -12.63
CA ASN A 86 -6.05 -12.97 -13.04
C ASN A 86 -5.32 -13.64 -11.86
N LEU A 87 -5.84 -13.55 -10.63
CA LEU A 87 -5.23 -14.10 -9.41
C LEU A 87 -4.85 -15.58 -9.54
N GLY A 88 -5.72 -16.41 -10.13
CA GLY A 88 -5.48 -17.84 -10.30
C GLY A 88 -4.26 -18.14 -11.17
N HIS A 89 -4.07 -17.38 -12.25
CA HIS A 89 -2.90 -17.50 -13.13
C HIS A 89 -1.62 -17.04 -12.41
N LEU A 90 -1.69 -15.89 -11.74
CA LEU A 90 -0.54 -15.34 -11.02
C LEU A 90 -0.09 -16.27 -9.87
N ARG A 91 -1.02 -16.91 -9.15
CA ARG A 91 -0.67 -17.93 -8.14
C ARG A 91 0.17 -19.07 -8.74
N GLN A 92 -0.19 -19.54 -9.92
CA GLN A 92 0.57 -20.61 -10.61
C GLN A 92 1.95 -20.10 -11.05
N GLN A 93 2.00 -18.91 -11.67
CA GLN A 93 3.22 -18.30 -12.18
C GLN A 93 4.26 -18.04 -11.07
N TYR A 94 3.81 -17.56 -9.90
CA TYR A 94 4.67 -17.29 -8.75
C TYR A 94 4.82 -18.49 -7.80
N GLY A 95 4.20 -19.64 -8.10
CA GLY A 95 4.29 -20.85 -7.27
C GLY A 95 3.67 -20.70 -5.88
N LEU A 96 2.61 -19.91 -5.75
CA LEU A 96 1.94 -19.62 -4.49
C LEU A 96 0.96 -20.73 -4.07
N GLY A 97 0.74 -20.85 -2.76
CA GLY A 97 -0.23 -21.79 -2.19
C GLY A 97 -1.68 -21.48 -2.61
N LYS A 98 -2.54 -22.51 -2.55
CA LYS A 98 -3.96 -22.41 -2.96
C LYS A 98 -4.76 -21.34 -2.22
N SER A 99 -4.36 -20.97 -1.01
CA SER A 99 -5.00 -19.98 -0.14
C SER A 99 -4.44 -18.56 -0.26
N ALA A 100 -3.47 -18.31 -1.16
CA ALA A 100 -2.81 -17.01 -1.25
C ALA A 100 -3.74 -15.92 -1.82
N ASN A 101 -4.25 -15.02 -0.99
CA ASN A 101 -5.07 -13.90 -1.46
C ASN A 101 -4.25 -12.85 -2.24
N GLU A 102 -4.94 -11.83 -2.77
CA GLU A 102 -4.39 -10.74 -3.56
C GLU A 102 -3.24 -10.03 -2.84
N VAL A 103 -3.42 -9.70 -1.56
CA VAL A 103 -2.40 -8.99 -0.76
C VAL A 103 -1.14 -9.82 -0.60
N LEU A 104 -1.29 -11.10 -0.27
CA LEU A 104 -0.15 -12.00 -0.14
C LEU A 104 0.55 -12.18 -1.49
N LEU A 105 -0.20 -12.26 -2.58
CA LEU A 105 0.36 -12.31 -3.92
C LEU A 105 1.20 -11.07 -4.25
N VAL A 106 0.71 -9.87 -3.93
CA VAL A 106 1.46 -8.61 -4.16
C VAL A 106 2.76 -8.60 -3.36
N ILE A 107 2.73 -9.01 -2.08
CA ILE A 107 3.95 -9.10 -1.26
C ILE A 107 4.95 -10.10 -1.85
N GLU A 108 4.48 -11.29 -2.24
CA GLU A 108 5.37 -12.33 -2.77
C GLU A 108 5.95 -11.96 -4.14
N ALA A 109 5.13 -11.35 -5.02
CA ALA A 109 5.60 -10.86 -6.31
C ALA A 109 6.64 -9.74 -6.14
N TYR A 110 6.40 -8.79 -5.23
CA TYR A 110 7.36 -7.75 -4.87
C TYR A 110 8.69 -8.35 -4.37
N LYS A 111 8.62 -9.27 -3.40
CA LYS A 111 9.82 -9.93 -2.86
C LYS A 111 10.56 -10.74 -3.92
N ALA A 112 9.84 -11.46 -4.78
CA ALA A 112 10.44 -12.23 -5.86
C ALA A 112 11.24 -11.34 -6.82
N LEU A 113 10.73 -10.17 -7.19
CA LEU A 113 11.45 -9.21 -8.05
C LEU A 113 12.60 -8.52 -7.34
N ARG A 114 12.42 -8.15 -6.06
CA ARG A 114 13.48 -7.54 -5.25
C ARG A 114 14.66 -8.49 -5.03
N ASP A 115 14.37 -9.75 -4.72
CA ASP A 115 15.38 -10.74 -4.31
C ASP A 115 16.06 -11.42 -5.52
N ARG A 116 15.37 -11.50 -6.68
CA ARG A 116 15.90 -12.16 -7.90
C ARG A 116 16.37 -11.13 -8.93
N ALA A 117 17.52 -10.50 -8.67
CA ALA A 117 18.19 -9.52 -9.55
C ALA A 117 17.39 -8.21 -9.76
N PRO A 118 18.01 -7.09 -10.16
CA PRO A 118 17.37 -5.77 -10.08
C PRO A 118 16.36 -5.55 -11.22
N TYR A 119 15.23 -6.23 -11.17
CA TYR A 119 14.08 -5.91 -12.00
C TYR A 119 13.34 -4.73 -11.37
N PRO A 120 12.93 -3.75 -12.17
CA PRO A 120 12.21 -2.61 -11.63
C PRO A 120 10.84 -3.09 -11.12
N VAL A 121 10.48 -2.64 -9.91
CA VAL A 121 9.28 -3.07 -9.16
C VAL A 121 7.96 -2.81 -9.90
N ASN A 122 7.97 -1.91 -10.88
CA ASN A 122 6.83 -1.65 -11.76
C ASN A 122 6.41 -2.86 -12.62
N HIS A 123 7.27 -3.88 -12.79
CA HIS A 123 6.90 -5.14 -13.43
C HIS A 123 5.82 -5.89 -12.65
N VAL A 124 5.71 -5.70 -11.32
CA VAL A 124 4.61 -6.30 -10.55
C VAL A 124 3.27 -5.82 -11.11
N VAL A 125 3.09 -4.50 -11.27
CA VAL A 125 1.81 -3.91 -11.74
C VAL A 125 1.47 -4.38 -13.15
N GLY A 126 2.48 -4.53 -14.02
CA GLY A 126 2.27 -4.96 -15.40
C GLY A 126 1.66 -6.36 -15.53
N HIS A 127 1.74 -7.19 -14.49
CA HIS A 127 1.12 -8.52 -14.46
C HIS A 127 -0.25 -8.54 -13.78
N LEU A 128 -0.69 -7.45 -13.13
CA LEU A 128 -1.97 -7.41 -12.42
C LEU A 128 -3.10 -6.99 -13.37
N SER A 129 -4.21 -7.73 -13.36
CA SER A 129 -5.44 -7.36 -14.07
C SER A 129 -6.59 -7.25 -13.08
N GLY A 130 -7.40 -6.20 -13.20
CA GLY A 130 -8.58 -5.98 -12.39
C GLY A 130 -8.69 -4.55 -11.85
N SER A 131 -9.61 -4.36 -10.91
CA SER A 131 -9.78 -3.11 -10.18
C SER A 131 -9.10 -3.23 -8.83
N PHE A 132 -7.95 -2.59 -8.67
CA PHE A 132 -7.19 -2.63 -7.44
C PHE A 132 -6.51 -1.29 -7.13
N ALA A 133 -6.16 -1.13 -5.86
CA ALA A 133 -5.22 -0.15 -5.36
C ALA A 133 -4.48 -0.74 -4.17
N PHE A 134 -3.20 -0.45 -4.00
CA PHE A 134 -2.46 -0.91 -2.83
C PHE A 134 -1.35 0.05 -2.39
N ILE A 135 -1.01 -0.10 -1.11
CA ILE A 135 0.12 0.55 -0.46
C ILE A 135 1.02 -0.55 0.08
N LEU A 136 2.20 -0.72 -0.50
CA LEU A 136 3.21 -1.66 -0.03
C LEU A 136 4.41 -0.90 0.52
N PHE A 137 4.74 -1.14 1.78
CA PHE A 137 5.92 -0.60 2.43
C PHE A 137 6.84 -1.74 2.87
N ASP A 138 8.06 -1.74 2.34
CA ASP A 138 9.12 -2.66 2.74
C ASP A 138 10.02 -1.97 3.77
N LYS A 139 9.91 -2.39 5.03
CA LYS A 139 10.68 -1.82 6.13
C LYS A 139 12.17 -2.14 6.00
N SER A 140 12.56 -3.28 5.42
CA SER A 140 13.97 -3.69 5.34
C SER A 140 14.77 -2.82 4.37
N THR A 141 14.13 -2.39 3.28
CA THR A 141 14.76 -1.52 2.27
C THR A 141 14.31 -0.07 2.35
N SER A 142 13.39 0.26 3.26
CA SER A 142 12.70 1.57 3.33
C SER A 142 12.03 1.97 2.01
N THR A 143 11.48 1.00 1.28
CA THR A 143 10.90 1.22 -0.05
C THR A 143 9.39 1.30 0.01
N LEU A 144 8.82 2.31 -0.64
CA LEU A 144 7.38 2.47 -0.84
C LEU A 144 7.01 2.13 -2.29
N PHE A 145 6.00 1.28 -2.45
CA PHE A 145 5.46 0.91 -3.75
C PHE A 145 3.93 1.05 -3.73
N LEU A 146 3.40 1.82 -4.68
CA LEU A 146 2.00 2.20 -4.78
C LEU A 146 1.51 1.88 -6.19
N ALA A 147 0.30 1.35 -6.32
CA ALA A 147 -0.40 1.19 -7.59
C ALA A 147 -1.91 1.25 -7.38
#